data_AF-A0A1V1V1G8-F1
#
_entry.id   AF-A0A1V1V1G8-F1
#
_cell.length_a   1.000
_cell.length_b   1.000
_cell.length_c   1.000
_cell.angle_alpha   90.00
_cell.angle_beta   90.00
_cell.angle_gamma   90.00
#
_symmetry.space_group_name_H-M   'P 1'
#
loop_
_entity.id
_entity.type
_entity.pdbx_description
1 polymer ?
#
loop_
_entity_poly.entity_id
_entity_poly.type
_entity_poly.pdbx_seq_one_letter_code
_entity_poly.pdbx_strand_id
1 'polypeptide(L)'
;MIGERSLISGLFRRRSVGAAVPDPVDPFDRPDDATPAEPDPLSLALDEIEAGALAVYAAAGLPAQAGHYRRAPDKEDWTFVAATLTPQERFALALEHPPEQGWRFARLQDLGARSEREDLRAASRLLGDIGRIRASRREVLTQDHLLTAMELGAAWRALRDSQPVGGSRPTLSVPEQSDRPPATARDKRRKPR
;
A
#
# COMPACT_ATOMS: atom_id res chain seq x y z
N MET A 1 72.89 -57.16 19.31
CA MET A 1 71.70 -58.03 19.39
C MET A 1 70.58 -57.25 20.07
N ILE A 2 69.45 -57.09 19.37
CA ILE A 2 68.06 -56.95 19.85
C ILE A 2 67.77 -55.77 20.82
N GLY A 3 67.10 -54.71 20.35
CA GLY A 3 65.66 -54.42 20.63
C GLY A 3 65.58 -53.15 21.50
N GLU A 4 64.65 -52.21 21.46
CA GLU A 4 63.29 -52.08 20.94
C GLU A 4 63.00 -50.57 20.67
N ARG A 5 62.32 -50.27 19.55
CA ARG A 5 60.97 -49.67 19.43
C ARG A 5 60.73 -48.24 19.95
N SER A 6 60.37 -47.41 18.95
CA SER A 6 59.31 -46.41 18.95
C SER A 6 59.28 -45.35 20.05
N LEU A 7 59.63 -44.12 19.67
CA LEU A 7 58.88 -42.94 20.13
C LEU A 7 58.59 -41.98 18.96
N ILE A 8 57.32 -42.00 18.56
CA ILE A 8 56.49 -40.84 18.19
C ILE A 8 56.82 -40.18 16.84
N SER A 9 56.35 -40.84 15.78
CA SER A 9 55.83 -40.18 14.59
C SER A 9 54.60 -39.34 14.97
N GLY A 10 54.70 -38.02 14.89
CA GLY A 10 53.56 -37.15 15.15
C GLY A 10 53.78 -35.68 14.82
N LEU A 11 53.17 -35.26 13.70
CA LEU A 11 52.35 -34.05 13.64
C LEU A 11 53.02 -32.66 13.57
N PHE A 12 53.96 -32.41 12.65
CA PHE A 12 54.11 -31.04 12.09
C PHE A 12 54.50 -31.03 10.61
N ARG A 13 53.69 -31.66 9.75
CA ARG A 13 53.69 -31.34 8.31
C ARG A 13 52.57 -30.34 8.05
N ARG A 14 52.85 -29.07 8.32
CA ARG A 14 51.95 -27.96 7.99
C ARG A 14 51.87 -27.90 6.45
N ARG A 15 50.78 -28.46 5.90
CA ARG A 15 50.38 -28.32 4.51
C ARG A 15 50.20 -26.82 4.25
N SER A 16 51.04 -26.23 3.42
CA SER A 16 50.82 -24.90 2.86
C SER A 16 49.61 -24.98 1.94
N VAL A 17 48.42 -24.85 2.52
CA VAL A 17 47.22 -24.50 1.77
C VAL A 17 47.43 -23.04 1.39
N GLY A 18 47.86 -22.82 0.15
CA GLY A 18 47.74 -21.52 -0.49
C GLY A 18 46.26 -21.22 -0.58
N ALA A 19 45.73 -20.55 0.44
CA ALA A 19 44.48 -19.84 0.33
C ALA A 19 44.78 -18.68 -0.62
N ALA A 20 44.26 -18.75 -1.84
CA ALA A 20 44.13 -17.58 -2.67
C ALA A 20 43.36 -16.56 -1.83
N VAL A 21 44.06 -15.52 -1.40
CA VAL A 21 43.43 -14.34 -0.79
C VAL A 21 42.49 -13.82 -1.88
N PRO A 22 41.17 -13.80 -1.69
CA PRO A 22 40.31 -13.09 -2.62
C PRO A 22 40.84 -11.66 -2.70
N ASP A 23 41.02 -11.17 -3.93
CA ASP A 23 41.53 -9.81 -4.16
C ASP A 23 40.82 -8.84 -3.21
N PRO A 24 41.55 -7.91 -2.58
CA PRO A 24 40.94 -6.92 -1.71
C PRO A 24 39.90 -6.18 -2.53
N VAL A 25 38.62 -6.37 -2.19
CA VAL A 25 37.52 -5.60 -2.76
C VAL A 25 37.89 -4.14 -2.55
N ASP A 26 38.09 -3.40 -3.65
CA ASP A 26 38.47 -2.00 -3.57
C ASP A 26 37.32 -1.25 -2.87
N PRO A 27 37.55 -0.61 -1.71
CA PRO A 27 36.51 0.13 -0.99
C PRO A 27 35.97 1.32 -1.78
N PHE A 28 36.61 1.69 -2.89
CA PHE A 28 36.18 2.71 -3.83
C PHE A 28 35.54 2.14 -5.10
N ASP A 29 35.50 0.81 -5.25
CA ASP A 29 34.68 0.16 -6.29
C ASP A 29 33.21 0.38 -5.91
N ARG A 30 32.60 1.37 -6.56
CA ARG A 30 31.17 1.58 -6.45
C ARG A 30 30.54 0.38 -7.13
N PRO A 31 29.70 -0.42 -6.46
CA PRO A 31 29.04 -1.53 -7.13
C PRO A 31 28.36 -0.97 -8.39
N ASP A 32 28.77 -1.47 -9.56
CA ASP A 32 28.14 -1.16 -10.83
C ASP A 32 26.63 -1.28 -10.64
N ASP A 33 25.91 -0.23 -11.05
CA ASP A 33 24.46 -0.05 -10.93
C ASP A 33 23.75 -1.39 -10.82
N ALA A 34 23.50 -1.82 -9.58
CA ALA A 34 22.88 -3.11 -9.32
C ALA A 34 21.49 -3.05 -9.94
N THR A 35 21.34 -3.66 -11.12
CA THR A 35 20.05 -3.86 -11.77
C THR A 35 19.10 -4.42 -10.70
N PRO A 36 18.06 -3.68 -10.25
CA PRO A 36 17.19 -4.20 -9.21
C PRO A 36 16.37 -5.31 -9.87
N ALA A 37 16.75 -6.57 -9.59
CA ALA A 37 16.07 -7.75 -10.12
C ALA A 37 14.77 -8.08 -9.37
N GLU A 38 14.47 -7.34 -8.30
CA GLU A 38 13.22 -7.47 -7.54
C GLU A 38 12.49 -6.13 -7.50
N PRO A 39 11.14 -6.14 -7.60
CA PRO A 39 10.36 -4.92 -7.47
C PRO A 39 10.63 -4.29 -6.11
N ASP A 40 11.09 -3.03 -6.15
CA ASP A 40 11.42 -2.25 -4.96
C ASP A 40 10.25 -2.25 -3.96
N PRO A 41 10.48 -2.64 -2.68
CA PRO A 41 9.41 -2.82 -1.70
C PRO A 41 8.58 -1.55 -1.49
N LEU A 42 9.18 -0.37 -1.63
CA LEU A 42 8.45 0.89 -1.57
C LEU A 42 7.49 1.03 -2.77
N SER A 43 7.92 0.65 -3.96
CA SER A 43 7.09 0.69 -5.17
C SER A 43 5.87 -0.22 -5.01
N LEU A 44 6.06 -1.45 -4.51
CA LEU A 44 4.96 -2.37 -4.22
C LEU A 44 3.98 -1.79 -3.20
N ALA A 45 4.48 -1.17 -2.12
CA ALA A 45 3.63 -0.55 -1.12
C ALA A 45 2.83 0.63 -1.68
N LEU A 46 3.44 1.47 -2.52
CA LEU A 46 2.75 2.58 -3.18
C LEU A 46 1.67 2.08 -4.15
N ASP A 47 1.94 1.00 -4.88
CA ASP A 47 0.98 0.38 -5.80
C ASP A 47 -0.22 -0.22 -5.06
N GLU A 48 -0.01 -0.84 -3.89
CA GLU A 48 -1.09 -1.34 -3.02
C GLU A 48 -1.99 -0.18 -2.54
N ILE A 49 -1.38 0.90 -2.06
CA ILE A 49 -2.12 2.07 -1.56
C ILE A 49 -2.87 2.74 -2.72
N GLU A 50 -2.24 2.87 -3.90
CA GLU A 50 -2.87 3.39 -5.11
C GLU A 50 -4.09 2.56 -5.50
N ALA A 51 -3.95 1.22 -5.57
CA ALA A 51 -5.06 0.33 -5.88
C ALA A 51 -6.21 0.45 -4.87
N GLY A 52 -5.89 0.58 -3.59
CA GLY A 52 -6.88 0.81 -2.53
C GLY A 52 -7.64 2.13 -2.71
N ALA A 53 -6.93 3.23 -3.00
CA ALA A 53 -7.56 4.53 -3.25
C ALA A 53 -8.42 4.51 -4.52
N LEU A 54 -7.97 3.85 -5.58
CA LEU A 54 -8.74 3.69 -6.82
C LEU A 54 -9.98 2.80 -6.64
N ALA A 55 -9.94 1.82 -5.75
CA ALA A 55 -11.11 1.03 -5.40
C ALA A 55 -12.21 1.88 -4.75
N VAL A 56 -11.84 2.85 -3.90
CA VAL A 56 -12.79 3.82 -3.31
C VAL A 56 -13.41 4.70 -4.41
N TYR A 57 -12.62 5.13 -5.39
CA TYR A 57 -13.13 5.89 -6.54
C TYR A 57 -14.10 5.06 -7.38
N ALA A 58 -13.74 3.82 -7.72
CA ALA A 58 -14.58 2.92 -8.48
C ALA A 58 -15.91 2.64 -7.76
N ALA A 59 -15.88 2.42 -6.43
CA ALA A 59 -17.08 2.22 -5.63
C ALA A 59 -18.01 3.45 -5.59
N ALA A 60 -17.47 4.64 -5.85
CA ALA A 60 -18.23 5.89 -5.94
C ALA A 60 -18.58 6.29 -7.38
N GLY A 61 -18.26 5.46 -8.38
CA GLY A 61 -18.50 5.76 -9.80
C GLY A 61 -17.55 6.79 -10.41
N LEU A 62 -16.44 7.10 -9.74
CA LEU A 62 -15.39 7.96 -10.30
C LEU A 62 -14.48 7.16 -11.24
N PRO A 63 -13.89 7.81 -12.25
CA PRO A 63 -12.95 7.14 -13.15
C PRO A 63 -11.66 6.76 -12.42
N ALA A 64 -11.07 5.63 -12.83
CA ALA A 64 -9.83 5.09 -12.26
C ALA A 64 -8.62 5.20 -13.20
N GLN A 65 -8.82 5.68 -14.44
CA GLN A 65 -7.73 5.81 -15.41
C GLN A 65 -6.83 7.01 -15.06
N ALA A 66 -5.51 6.85 -15.14
CA ALA A 66 -4.59 7.97 -14.96
C ALA A 66 -4.76 9.01 -16.07
N GLY A 67 -4.91 10.28 -15.70
CA GLY A 67 -4.95 11.38 -16.65
C GLY A 67 -5.70 12.62 -16.15
N HIS A 68 -6.10 13.43 -17.13
CA HIS A 68 -6.82 14.67 -16.96
C HIS A 68 -8.27 14.48 -17.38
N TYR A 69 -9.16 15.11 -16.63
CA TYR A 69 -10.59 14.99 -16.77
C TYR A 69 -11.24 16.36 -16.82
N ARG A 70 -12.37 16.42 -17.52
CA ARG A 70 -13.28 17.56 -17.53
C ARG A 70 -14.68 17.13 -17.09
N ARG A 71 -15.40 18.05 -16.47
CA ARG A 71 -16.82 17.89 -16.15
C ARG A 71 -17.56 19.13 -16.62
N ALA A 72 -18.61 18.91 -17.41
CA ALA A 72 -19.50 19.97 -17.88
C ALA A 72 -20.41 20.43 -16.71
N PRO A 73 -20.91 21.68 -16.74
CA PRO A 73 -21.77 22.22 -15.67
C PRO A 73 -23.01 21.36 -15.39
N ASP A 74 -23.62 20.81 -16.44
CA ASP A 74 -24.87 20.03 -16.36
C ASP A 74 -24.66 18.52 -16.32
N LYS A 75 -23.41 18.06 -16.15
CA LYS A 75 -23.06 16.64 -16.10
C LYS A 75 -22.49 16.30 -14.73
N GLU A 76 -22.83 15.13 -14.23
CA GLU A 76 -22.20 14.57 -13.03
C GLU A 76 -20.89 13.86 -13.35
N ASP A 77 -20.83 13.25 -14.52
CA ASP A 77 -19.72 12.40 -14.94
C ASP A 77 -18.50 13.20 -15.41
N TRP A 78 -17.33 12.66 -15.08
CA TRP A 78 -16.05 13.12 -15.58
C TRP A 78 -15.74 12.49 -16.93
N THR A 79 -15.42 13.33 -17.91
CA THR A 79 -14.97 12.91 -19.25
C THR A 79 -13.45 12.92 -19.30
N PHE A 80 -12.84 11.83 -19.75
CA PHE A 80 -11.40 11.76 -19.99
C PHE A 80 -10.98 12.72 -21.11
N VAL A 81 -9.91 13.46 -20.88
CA VAL A 81 -9.34 14.41 -21.85
C VAL A 81 -8.05 13.85 -22.44
N ALA A 82 -7.05 13.63 -21.59
CA ALA A 82 -5.74 13.17 -22.01
C ALA A 82 -4.94 12.59 -20.84
N ALA A 83 -4.02 11.67 -21.11
CA ALA A 83 -3.15 11.09 -20.08
C ALA A 83 -2.19 12.15 -19.49
N THR A 84 -1.69 13.05 -20.34
CA THR A 84 -0.82 14.16 -19.95
C THR A 84 -1.23 15.40 -20.72
N LEU A 85 -1.18 16.56 -20.07
CA LEU A 85 -1.42 17.86 -20.70
C LEU A 85 -0.25 18.78 -20.37
N THR A 86 0.26 19.44 -21.40
CA THR A 86 1.21 20.54 -21.24
C THR A 86 0.51 21.77 -20.63
N PRO A 87 1.26 22.71 -20.03
CA PRO A 87 0.67 23.96 -19.55
C PRO A 87 -0.11 24.73 -20.63
N GLN A 88 0.38 24.72 -21.87
CA GLN A 88 -0.26 25.39 -22.99
C GLN A 88 -1.60 24.74 -23.38
N GLU A 89 -1.65 23.40 -23.45
CA GLU A 89 -2.89 22.68 -23.74
C GLU A 89 -3.93 22.87 -22.63
N ARG A 90 -3.51 22.87 -21.35
CA ARG A 90 -4.42 23.19 -20.23
C ARG A 90 -5.00 24.60 -20.35
N PHE A 91 -4.18 25.57 -20.77
CA PHE A 91 -4.63 26.94 -20.96
C PHE A 91 -5.62 27.05 -22.13
N ALA A 92 -5.31 26.42 -23.27
CA ALA A 92 -6.23 26.36 -24.41
C ALA A 92 -7.57 25.74 -24.02
N LEU A 93 -7.54 24.65 -23.25
CA LEU A 93 -8.73 23.95 -22.79
C LEU A 93 -9.57 24.80 -21.81
N ALA A 94 -8.93 25.62 -20.97
CA ALA A 94 -9.61 26.58 -20.12
C ALA A 94 -10.26 27.73 -20.92
N LEU A 95 -9.72 28.09 -22.08
CA LEU A 95 -10.36 29.07 -22.98
C LEU A 95 -11.56 28.47 -23.72
N GLU A 96 -11.46 27.23 -24.18
CA GLU A 96 -12.56 26.51 -24.87
C GLU A 96 -13.72 26.17 -23.92
N HIS A 97 -13.40 25.92 -22.66
CA HIS A 97 -14.35 25.49 -21.64
C HIS A 97 -14.15 26.30 -20.34
N PRO A 98 -14.63 27.55 -20.30
CA PRO A 98 -14.28 28.46 -19.22
C PRO A 98 -14.87 28.02 -17.86
N PRO A 99 -14.09 28.08 -16.76
CA PRO A 99 -14.56 27.69 -15.45
C PRO A 99 -15.66 28.62 -14.91
N GLU A 100 -15.73 29.87 -15.38
CA GLU A 100 -16.82 30.78 -15.02
C GLU A 100 -18.18 30.31 -15.54
N GLN A 101 -18.18 29.47 -16.58
CA GLN A 101 -19.38 28.84 -17.14
C GLN A 101 -19.71 27.49 -16.45
N GLY A 102 -19.06 27.20 -15.33
CA GLY A 102 -19.30 26.00 -14.52
C GLY A 102 -18.56 24.74 -15.00
N TRP A 103 -17.67 24.86 -15.99
CA TRP A 103 -16.77 23.78 -16.36
C TRP A 103 -15.76 23.50 -15.25
N ARG A 104 -15.46 22.22 -15.03
CA ARG A 104 -14.48 21.78 -14.02
C ARG A 104 -13.40 20.94 -14.67
N PHE A 105 -12.17 21.16 -14.24
CA PHE A 105 -11.00 20.37 -14.64
C PHE A 105 -10.31 19.83 -13.40
N ALA A 106 -9.88 18.57 -13.49
CA ALA A 106 -9.11 17.92 -12.45
C ALA A 106 -8.26 16.82 -13.06
N ARG A 107 -7.13 16.52 -12.41
CA ARG A 107 -6.41 15.27 -12.66
C ARG A 107 -7.07 14.15 -11.85
N LEU A 108 -6.76 12.90 -12.17
CA LEU A 108 -7.23 11.73 -11.42
C LEU A 108 -7.13 11.94 -9.91
N GLN A 109 -5.95 12.32 -9.41
CA GLN A 109 -5.70 12.53 -7.98
C GLN A 109 -6.53 13.66 -7.36
N ASP A 110 -7.05 14.60 -8.16
CA ASP A 110 -7.73 15.80 -7.68
C ASP A 110 -9.27 15.67 -7.76
N LEU A 111 -9.80 14.57 -8.31
CA LEU A 111 -11.25 14.37 -8.51
C LEU A 111 -12.03 14.36 -7.19
N GLY A 112 -11.51 13.66 -6.18
CA GLY A 112 -12.15 13.53 -4.87
C GLY A 112 -11.93 14.72 -3.94
N ALA A 113 -11.02 15.66 -4.26
CA ALA A 113 -10.57 16.72 -3.35
C ALA A 113 -11.71 17.65 -2.88
N ARG A 114 -12.71 17.86 -3.73
CA ARG A 114 -13.88 18.72 -3.44
C ARG A 114 -15.18 17.92 -3.23
N SER A 115 -15.07 16.62 -3.02
CA SER A 115 -16.23 15.77 -2.74
C SER A 115 -16.74 16.01 -1.32
N GLU A 116 -18.06 15.89 -1.13
CA GLU A 116 -18.67 15.96 0.20
C GLU A 116 -18.31 14.73 1.05
N ARG A 117 -18.11 13.58 0.40
CA ARG A 117 -17.73 12.34 1.07
C ARG A 117 -16.28 12.39 1.53
N GLU A 118 -16.06 12.05 2.79
CA GLU A 118 -14.73 12.07 3.43
C GLU A 118 -13.79 11.01 2.83
N ASP A 119 -14.29 9.84 2.50
CA ASP A 119 -13.54 8.75 1.88
C ASP A 119 -12.90 9.15 0.54
N LEU A 120 -13.63 9.91 -0.28
CA LEU A 120 -13.15 10.43 -1.57
C LEU A 120 -12.08 11.52 -1.40
N ARG A 121 -12.23 12.38 -0.38
CA ARG A 121 -11.20 13.37 -0.03
C ARG A 121 -9.94 12.69 0.48
N ALA A 122 -10.07 11.66 1.31
CA ALA A 122 -8.95 10.87 1.80
C ALA A 122 -8.23 10.14 0.66
N ALA A 123 -8.96 9.45 -0.22
CA ALA A 123 -8.40 8.78 -1.40
C ALA A 123 -7.69 9.79 -2.35
N SER A 124 -8.28 10.98 -2.56
CA SER A 124 -7.65 12.06 -3.33
C SER A 124 -6.29 12.48 -2.74
N ARG A 125 -6.23 12.67 -1.41
CA ARG A 125 -4.99 13.00 -0.72
C ARG A 125 -3.93 11.90 -0.89
N LEU A 126 -4.29 10.63 -0.71
CA LEU A 126 -3.37 9.50 -0.90
C LEU A 126 -2.78 9.48 -2.32
N LEU A 127 -3.61 9.63 -3.35
CA LEU A 127 -3.14 9.66 -4.75
C LEU A 127 -2.19 10.85 -5.01
N GLY A 128 -2.46 12.00 -4.40
CA GLY A 128 -1.58 13.17 -4.46
C GLY A 128 -0.22 12.93 -3.81
N ASP A 129 -0.23 12.35 -2.60
CA ASP A 129 0.98 12.05 -1.83
C ASP A 129 1.83 10.96 -2.50
N ILE A 130 1.21 9.91 -3.06
CA ILE A 130 1.89 8.91 -3.90
C ILE A 130 2.57 9.58 -5.09
N GLY A 131 1.86 10.47 -5.79
CA GLY A 131 2.42 11.22 -6.92
C GLY A 131 3.65 12.05 -6.51
N ARG A 132 3.59 12.71 -5.34
CA ARG A 132 4.71 13.48 -4.79
C ARG A 132 5.91 12.59 -4.46
N ILE A 133 5.70 11.45 -3.81
CA ILE A 133 6.78 10.50 -3.48
C ILE A 133 7.38 9.91 -4.75
N ARG A 134 6.57 9.53 -5.74
CA ARG A 134 7.08 9.01 -7.03
C ARG A 134 7.91 10.06 -7.78
N ALA A 135 7.51 11.33 -7.73
CA ALA A 135 8.27 12.42 -8.34
C ALA A 135 9.60 12.65 -7.61
N SER A 136 9.61 12.63 -6.28
CA SER A 136 10.82 12.89 -5.49
C SER A 136 11.91 11.84 -5.63
N ARG A 137 11.58 10.63 -6.13
CA ARG A 137 12.59 9.59 -6.44
C ARG A 137 13.60 10.01 -7.50
N ARG A 138 13.28 11.02 -8.31
CA ARG A 138 14.16 11.57 -9.35
C ARG A 138 15.02 12.72 -8.83
N GLU A 139 14.82 13.11 -7.58
CA GLU A 139 15.41 14.29 -6.95
C GLU A 139 16.12 13.90 -5.64
N VAL A 140 16.73 14.88 -4.97
CA VAL A 140 17.32 14.68 -3.65
C VAL A 140 16.19 14.54 -2.63
N LEU A 141 16.22 13.46 -1.84
CA LEU A 141 15.25 13.24 -0.76
C LEU A 141 15.41 14.29 0.34
N THR A 142 14.32 14.98 0.68
CA THR A 142 14.26 16.00 1.72
C THR A 142 13.50 15.50 2.95
N GLN A 143 13.59 16.25 4.06
CA GLN A 143 12.81 15.99 5.27
C GLN A 143 11.30 15.96 5.01
N ASP A 144 10.81 16.82 4.10
CA ASP A 144 9.39 16.88 3.73
C ASP A 144 8.91 15.60 3.04
N HIS A 145 9.78 14.93 2.29
CA HIS A 145 9.45 13.64 1.66
C HIS A 145 9.27 12.53 2.70
N LEU A 146 10.10 12.53 3.75
CA LEU A 146 9.96 11.59 4.86
C LEU A 146 8.67 11.85 5.65
N LEU A 147 8.35 13.12 5.93
CA LEU A 147 7.10 13.48 6.58
C LEU A 147 5.89 13.05 5.74
N THR A 148 5.91 13.32 4.44
CA THR A 148 4.87 12.90 3.49
C THR A 148 4.68 11.37 3.52
N ALA A 149 5.77 10.59 3.55
CA ALA A 149 5.68 9.13 3.61
C ALA A 149 5.07 8.61 4.93
N MET A 150 5.42 9.23 6.06
CA MET A 150 4.83 8.87 7.37
C MET A 150 3.33 9.20 7.42
N GLU A 151 2.94 10.38 6.93
CA GLU A 151 1.55 10.79 6.84
C GLU A 151 0.76 9.89 5.90
N LEU A 152 1.33 9.51 4.75
CA LEU A 152 0.72 8.59 3.79
C LEU A 152 0.39 7.25 4.47
N GLY A 153 1.35 6.67 5.20
CA GLY A 153 1.13 5.40 5.90
C GLY A 153 0.07 5.48 7.00
N ALA A 154 -0.07 6.63 7.66
CA ALA A 154 -1.12 6.87 8.65
C ALA A 154 -2.50 7.04 8.00
N ALA A 155 -2.57 7.84 6.93
CA ALA A 155 -3.79 8.09 6.17
C ALA A 155 -4.32 6.80 5.51
N TRP A 156 -3.44 5.95 4.99
CA TRP A 156 -3.83 4.66 4.40
C TRP A 156 -4.50 3.75 5.43
N ARG A 157 -3.91 3.60 6.62
CA ARG A 157 -4.50 2.80 7.70
C ARG A 157 -5.86 3.34 8.12
N ALA A 158 -5.97 4.66 8.33
CA ALA A 158 -7.24 5.28 8.67
C ALA A 158 -8.32 5.05 7.59
N LEU A 159 -7.95 5.17 6.31
CA LEU A 159 -8.88 4.89 5.21
C LEU A 159 -9.32 3.42 5.22
N ARG A 160 -8.39 2.48 5.35
CA ARG A 160 -8.67 1.04 5.39
C ARG A 160 -9.57 0.66 6.58
N ASP A 161 -9.32 1.23 7.76
CA ASP A 161 -10.10 0.97 8.97
C ASP A 161 -11.52 1.57 8.89
N SER A 162 -11.69 2.67 8.14
CA SER A 162 -12.99 3.29 7.91
C SER A 162 -13.86 2.54 6.90
N GLN A 163 -13.27 1.69 6.04
CA GLN A 163 -14.04 0.90 5.08
C GLN A 163 -14.83 -0.17 5.82
N PRO A 164 -16.14 -0.33 5.53
CA PRO A 164 -16.92 -1.39 6.14
C PRO A 164 -16.30 -2.73 5.74
N VAL A 165 -15.82 -3.48 6.73
CA VAL A 165 -15.26 -4.82 6.52
C VAL A 165 -16.32 -5.65 5.82
N GLY A 166 -16.16 -5.84 4.51
CA GLY A 166 -17.02 -6.68 3.72
C GLY A 166 -17.02 -8.08 4.30
N GLY A 167 -18.14 -8.47 4.91
CA GLY A 167 -18.49 -9.88 5.08
C GLY A 167 -17.85 -10.64 6.23
N SER A 168 -17.36 -9.99 7.29
CA SER A 168 -17.08 -10.71 8.54
C SER A 168 -17.72 -9.98 9.70
N ARG A 169 -19.01 -10.27 9.93
CA ARG A 169 -19.58 -10.16 11.27
C ARG A 169 -18.71 -11.04 12.15
N PRO A 170 -17.96 -10.51 13.12
CA PRO A 170 -17.48 -11.37 14.19
C PRO A 170 -18.75 -11.88 14.88
N THR A 171 -19.09 -13.14 14.66
CA THR A 171 -19.99 -13.86 15.54
C THR A 171 -19.26 -13.96 16.87
N LEU A 172 -19.39 -12.92 17.69
CA LEU A 172 -19.16 -13.00 19.11
C LEU A 172 -20.17 -14.03 19.60
N SER A 173 -19.75 -15.29 19.64
CA SER A 173 -20.43 -16.33 20.39
C SER A 173 -20.38 -15.90 21.85
N VAL A 174 -21.43 -15.23 22.31
CA VAL A 174 -21.70 -15.06 23.73
C VAL A 174 -21.74 -16.48 24.30
N PRO A 175 -20.88 -16.86 25.25
CA PRO A 175 -21.00 -18.16 25.88
C PRO A 175 -22.38 -18.19 26.56
N GLU A 176 -23.23 -19.13 26.15
CA GLU A 176 -24.46 -19.46 26.85
C GLU A 176 -24.10 -19.70 28.32
N GLN A 177 -24.46 -18.74 29.17
CA GLN A 177 -24.58 -18.98 30.61
C GLN A 177 -25.70 -20.01 30.79
N SER A 178 -25.30 -21.27 30.74
CA SER A 178 -26.10 -22.41 31.19
C SER A 178 -26.21 -22.33 32.71
N ASP A 179 -27.14 -21.51 33.20
CA ASP A 179 -27.62 -21.62 34.57
C ASP A 179 -29.13 -21.38 34.59
N ARG A 180 -29.87 -22.43 34.20
CA ARG A 180 -31.26 -22.60 34.62
C ARG A 180 -31.40 -23.99 35.25
N PRO A 181 -31.66 -24.10 36.56
CA PRO A 181 -31.83 -25.40 37.19
C PRO A 181 -33.11 -26.10 36.70
N PRO A 182 -33.12 -27.45 36.65
CA PRO A 182 -34.19 -28.22 36.03
C PRO A 182 -35.49 -28.17 36.83
N ALA A 183 -36.58 -27.80 36.16
CA ALA A 183 -37.93 -28.01 36.65
C ALA A 183 -38.20 -29.53 36.74
N THR A 184 -38.51 -29.99 37.94
CA THR A 184 -38.82 -31.39 38.22
C THR A 184 -40.09 -31.82 37.48
N ALA A 185 -40.00 -32.98 36.83
CA ALA A 185 -41.05 -33.55 36.01
C ALA A 185 -42.13 -34.27 36.82
N ARG A 186 -43.34 -34.26 36.23
CA ARG A 186 -44.39 -35.30 36.24
C ARG A 186 -45.35 -35.41 37.43
N ASP A 187 -46.54 -34.86 37.19
CA ASP A 187 -47.77 -35.62 36.84
C ASP A 187 -47.90 -37.05 37.38
N LYS A 188 -48.86 -37.22 38.31
CA LYS A 188 -49.59 -38.48 38.52
C LYS A 188 -51.08 -38.20 38.68
N ARG A 189 -51.81 -38.19 37.56
CA ARG A 189 -53.04 -38.96 37.27
C ARG A 189 -53.96 -39.36 38.46
N ARG A 190 -55.23 -38.89 38.44
CA ARG A 190 -56.50 -39.63 38.16
C ARG A 190 -57.73 -39.04 38.89
N LYS A 191 -58.77 -38.68 38.12
CA LYS A 191 -60.21 -38.63 38.51
C LYS A 191 -60.72 -40.06 38.84
N PRO A 192 -61.97 -40.32 39.33
CA PRO A 192 -63.19 -39.48 39.54
C PRO A 192 -63.70 -39.56 41.01
N ARG A 193 -64.79 -38.96 41.49
CA ARG A 193 -66.18 -38.86 41.01
C ARG A 193 -66.88 -37.74 41.79
#